data_AF-A0A924Y962-F1
#
_entry.id   AF-A0A924Y962-F1
#
_cell.length_a   1.000
_cell.length_b   1.000
_cell.length_c   1.000
_cell.angle_alpha   90.00
_cell.angle_beta   90.00
_cell.angle_gamma   90.00
#
_symmetry.space_group_name_H-M   'P 1'
#
loop_
_entity.id
_entity.type
_entity.pdbx_description
1 polymer ?
#
loop_
_entity_poly.entity_id
_entity_poly.type
_entity_poly.pdbx_seq_one_letter_code
_entity_poly.pdbx_strand_id
1 'polypeptide(L)'
;MTGTTMSAGADDLFIAVMALNRRTFDAGNFDDAYHALAAALHLGQMTGNHHSLVLVAQTAREQLARIDRDAPGYRHSSLSTRQRGYKMPGVWEVLANVAQAHVGSSDAVYPVAAKQHKEV
;
A
#
# COMPACT_ATOMS: atom_id res chain seq x y z
N MET A 1 -23.03 -17.61 9.75
CA MET A 1 -23.14 -16.15 9.58
C MET A 1 -22.11 -15.46 10.48
N THR A 2 -20.85 -15.34 10.04
CA THR A 2 -19.74 -14.76 10.85
C THR A 2 -18.74 -13.97 9.98
N GLY A 3 -19.21 -13.36 8.88
CA GLY A 3 -18.33 -12.64 7.95
C GLY A 3 -18.20 -11.12 8.19
N THR A 4 -19.13 -10.51 8.93
CA THR A 4 -19.27 -9.04 8.91
C THR A 4 -18.36 -8.30 9.91
N THR A 5 -17.94 -8.93 11.01
CA THR A 5 -17.21 -8.23 12.09
C THR A 5 -15.71 -8.07 11.83
N MET A 6 -15.09 -8.95 11.01
CA MET A 6 -13.65 -8.85 10.75
C MET A 6 -13.29 -7.73 9.76
N SER A 7 -14.19 -7.36 8.85
CA SER A 7 -13.96 -6.27 7.88
C SER A 7 -13.91 -4.91 8.58
N ALA A 8 -14.88 -4.62 9.46
CA ALA A 8 -14.98 -3.32 10.13
C ALA A 8 -13.74 -2.99 10.97
N GLY A 9 -13.21 -3.96 11.72
CA GLY A 9 -12.00 -3.76 12.51
C GLY A 9 -10.73 -3.58 11.67
N ALA A 10 -10.66 -4.22 10.50
CA ALA A 10 -9.53 -4.09 9.59
C ALA A 10 -9.54 -2.75 8.84
N ASP A 11 -10.73 -2.27 8.46
CA ASP A 11 -10.90 -0.95 7.83
C ASP A 11 -10.58 0.19 8.83
N ASP A 12 -11.03 0.09 10.08
CA ASP A 12 -10.68 1.05 11.14
C ASP A 12 -9.18 1.07 11.42
N LEU A 13 -8.55 -0.11 11.48
CA LEU A 13 -7.10 -0.22 11.66
C LEU A 13 -6.35 0.35 10.46
N PHE A 14 -6.82 0.11 9.23
CA PHE A 14 -6.24 0.72 8.03
C PHE A 14 -6.26 2.24 8.11
N ILE A 15 -7.40 2.84 8.47
CA ILE A 15 -7.54 4.29 8.65
C ILE A 15 -6.56 4.81 9.70
N ALA A 16 -6.46 4.14 10.85
CA ALA A 16 -5.55 4.51 11.94
C ALA A 16 -4.07 4.47 11.50
N VAL A 17 -3.69 3.45 10.74
CA VAL A 17 -2.32 3.27 10.23
C VAL A 17 -2.00 4.31 9.15
N MET A 18 -2.94 4.63 8.25
CA MET A 18 -2.78 5.72 7.27
C MET A 18 -2.60 7.08 7.96
N ALA A 19 -3.36 7.35 9.03
CA ALA A 19 -3.20 8.54 9.84
C ALA A 19 -1.85 8.59 10.57
N LEU A 20 -1.33 7.44 11.02
CA LEU A 20 0.02 7.35 11.59
C LEU A 20 1.09 7.65 10.54
N ASN A 21 1.02 7.03 9.35
CA ASN A 21 1.91 7.30 8.23
C ASN A 21 1.97 8.80 7.92
N ARG A 22 0.81 9.47 7.85
CA ARG A 22 0.79 10.90 7.54
C ARG A 22 1.50 11.73 8.60
N ARG A 23 1.23 11.46 9.88
CA ARG A 23 1.83 12.20 11.01
C ARG A 23 3.34 12.02 11.07
N THR A 24 3.84 10.80 10.91
CA THR A 24 5.29 10.55 10.93
C THR A 24 5.97 11.14 9.70
N PHE A 25 5.33 11.09 8.53
CA PHE A 25 5.86 11.71 7.32
C PHE A 25 5.99 13.23 7.45
N ASP A 26 4.93 13.89 7.92
CA ASP A 26 4.93 15.35 8.09
C ASP A 26 5.90 15.82 9.19
N ALA A 27 6.24 14.94 10.15
CA ALA A 27 7.30 15.18 11.14
C ALA A 27 8.73 14.95 10.62
N GLY A 28 8.91 14.49 9.38
CA GLY A 28 10.21 14.16 8.80
C GLY A 28 10.74 12.77 9.16
N ASN A 29 9.96 11.96 9.89
CA ASN A 29 10.32 10.59 10.27
C ASN A 29 9.97 9.61 9.13
N PHE A 30 10.70 9.71 8.02
CA PHE A 30 10.38 9.00 6.79
C PHE A 30 10.45 7.47 6.90
N ASP A 31 11.38 6.92 7.70
CA ASP A 31 11.47 5.47 7.92
C ASP A 31 10.22 4.94 8.66
N ASP A 32 9.75 5.66 9.68
CA ASP A 32 8.52 5.30 10.41
C ASP A 32 7.28 5.44 9.52
N ALA A 33 7.24 6.48 8.69
CA ALA A 33 6.19 6.67 7.70
C ALA A 33 6.14 5.51 6.70
N TYR A 34 7.30 5.06 6.22
CA TYR A 34 7.42 3.91 5.33
C TYR A 34 6.85 2.65 5.99
N HIS A 35 7.24 2.36 7.23
CA HIS A 35 6.76 1.17 7.94
C HIS A 35 5.25 1.22 8.21
N ALA A 36 4.70 2.38 8.57
CA ALA A 36 3.26 2.55 8.69
C ALA A 36 2.55 2.30 7.35
N LEU A 37 3.08 2.82 6.23
CA LEU A 37 2.46 2.58 4.92
C LEU A 37 2.57 1.13 4.47
N ALA A 38 3.65 0.43 4.82
CA ALA A 38 3.81 -1.01 4.59
C ALA A 38 2.81 -1.84 5.40
N ALA A 39 2.50 -1.43 6.63
CA ALA A 39 1.44 -2.05 7.42
C ALA A 39 0.05 -1.82 6.77
N ALA A 40 -0.22 -0.61 6.25
CA ALA A 40 -1.46 -0.31 5.52
C ALA A 40 -1.61 -1.15 4.25
N LEU A 41 -0.50 -1.36 3.50
CA LEU A 41 -0.47 -2.29 2.37
C LEU A 41 -0.90 -3.70 2.78
N HIS A 42 -0.30 -4.22 3.86
CA HIS A 42 -0.61 -5.56 4.35
C HIS A 42 -2.10 -5.71 4.73
N LEU A 43 -2.68 -4.70 5.39
CA LEU A 43 -4.11 -4.68 5.72
C LEU A 43 -4.98 -4.68 4.47
N GLY A 44 -4.64 -3.87 3.46
CA GLY A 44 -5.35 -3.86 2.17
C GLY A 44 -5.27 -5.21 1.45
N GLN A 45 -4.12 -5.88 1.50
CA GLN A 45 -3.94 -7.22 0.93
C GLN A 45 -4.76 -8.27 1.68
N MET A 46 -4.71 -8.26 3.01
CA MET A 46 -5.44 -9.22 3.85
C MET A 46 -6.96 -9.12 3.70
N THR A 47 -7.48 -7.90 3.51
CA THR A 47 -8.91 -7.63 3.35
C THR A 47 -9.39 -7.75 1.91
N GLY A 48 -8.48 -7.78 0.94
CA GLY A 48 -8.83 -7.68 -0.49
C GLY A 48 -9.42 -6.32 -0.86
N ASN A 49 -9.24 -5.28 -0.02
CA ASN A 49 -9.83 -3.97 -0.25
C ASN A 49 -9.01 -3.18 -1.29
N HIS A 50 -9.48 -3.18 -2.54
CA HIS A 50 -8.80 -2.51 -3.65
C HIS A 50 -8.67 -1.01 -3.47
N HIS A 51 -9.68 -0.36 -2.88
CA HIS A 51 -9.61 1.08 -2.62
C HIS A 51 -8.46 1.40 -1.66
N SER A 52 -8.28 0.59 -0.61
CA SER A 52 -7.15 0.71 0.31
C SER A 52 -5.81 0.53 -0.41
N LEU A 53 -5.70 -0.43 -1.32
CA LEU A 53 -4.47 -0.66 -2.10
C LEU A 53 -4.16 0.49 -3.06
N VAL A 54 -5.18 1.04 -3.74
CA VAL A 54 -5.03 2.22 -4.60
C VAL A 54 -4.52 3.41 -3.78
N LEU A 55 -5.11 3.64 -2.61
CA LEU A 55 -4.72 4.75 -1.73
C LEU A 55 -3.27 4.60 -1.25
N VAL A 56 -2.85 3.39 -0.88
CA VAL A 56 -1.45 3.11 -0.52
C VAL A 56 -0.51 3.41 -1.68
N ALA A 57 -0.85 2.97 -2.90
CA ALA A 57 -0.03 3.21 -4.08
C ALA A 57 0.13 4.70 -4.40
N GLN A 58 -0.97 5.47 -4.33
CA GLN A 58 -0.95 6.92 -4.52
C GLN A 58 -0.10 7.62 -3.45
N THR A 59 -0.35 7.28 -2.17
CA THR A 59 0.37 7.86 -1.03
C THR A 59 1.88 7.62 -1.13
N ALA A 60 2.30 6.40 -1.50
CA ALA A 60 3.71 6.07 -1.65
C ALA A 60 4.41 6.90 -2.74
N ARG A 61 3.73 7.12 -3.89
CA ARG A 61 4.24 7.95 -4.98
C ARG A 61 4.35 9.43 -4.59
N GLU A 62 3.31 9.95 -3.93
CA GLU A 62 3.29 11.34 -3.46
C GLU A 62 4.38 11.59 -2.42
N GLN A 63 4.55 10.67 -1.47
CA GLN A 63 5.58 10.76 -0.43
C GLN A 63 7.00 10.67 -1.02
N LEU A 64 7.23 9.78 -1.99
CA LEU A 64 8.51 9.75 -2.71
C LEU A 64 8.78 11.06 -3.46
N ALA A 65 7.78 11.60 -4.16
CA ALA A 65 7.93 12.88 -4.86
C ALA A 65 8.24 14.04 -3.90
N ARG A 66 7.62 14.06 -2.71
CA ARG A 66 7.94 15.03 -1.65
C ARG A 66 9.36 14.83 -1.12
N ILE A 67 9.78 13.60 -0.84
CA ILE A 67 11.15 13.27 -0.41
C ILE A 67 12.15 13.74 -1.46
N ASP A 68 11.93 13.45 -2.73
CA ASP A 68 12.84 13.81 -3.81
C ASP A 68 13.01 15.33 -3.95
N ARG A 69 11.94 16.09 -3.67
CA ARG A 69 11.96 17.56 -3.72
C ARG A 69 12.58 18.16 -2.45
N ASP A 70 12.13 17.72 -1.28
CA ASP A 70 12.37 18.40 0.01
C ASP A 70 13.57 17.82 0.77
N ALA A 71 13.93 16.56 0.51
CA ALA A 71 15.01 15.84 1.17
C ALA A 71 15.81 14.95 0.17
N PRO A 72 16.39 15.52 -0.91
CA PRO A 72 17.06 14.74 -1.95
C PRO A 72 18.25 13.92 -1.45
N GLY A 73 18.88 14.30 -0.33
CA GLY A 73 19.96 13.55 0.31
C GLY A 73 19.51 12.42 1.24
N TYR A 74 18.21 12.27 1.51
CA TYR A 74 17.72 11.18 2.33
C TYR A 74 17.97 9.84 1.65
N ARG A 75 18.36 8.83 2.46
CA ARG A 75 18.83 7.53 1.97
C ARG A 75 17.87 6.82 1.02
N HIS A 76 16.57 7.05 1.10
CA HIS A 76 15.57 6.41 0.25
C HIS A 76 14.99 7.32 -0.84
N SER A 77 15.57 8.51 -1.07
CA SER A 77 15.27 9.31 -2.25
C SER A 77 15.68 8.59 -3.53
N SER A 78 15.04 8.95 -4.64
CA SER A 78 15.39 8.49 -5.98
C SER A 78 16.82 8.88 -6.34
N LEU A 79 17.25 10.09 -6.00
CA LEU A 79 18.61 10.56 -6.24
C LEU A 79 19.64 9.70 -5.50
N SER A 80 19.43 9.50 -4.20
CA SER A 80 20.34 8.70 -3.35
C SER A 80 20.38 7.24 -3.77
N THR A 81 19.25 6.70 -4.24
CA THR A 81 19.18 5.32 -4.76
C THR A 81 20.00 5.17 -6.05
N ARG A 82 19.86 6.11 -7.00
CA ARG A 82 20.63 6.13 -8.25
C ARG A 82 22.13 6.34 -8.01
N GLN A 83 22.51 7.23 -7.09
CA GLN A 83 23.91 7.51 -6.77
C GLN A 83 24.64 6.29 -6.19
N ARG A 84 23.95 5.41 -5.48
CA ARG A 84 24.50 4.13 -5.00
C ARG A 84 24.65 3.07 -6.10
N GLY A 85 24.27 3.38 -7.34
CA GLY A 85 24.36 2.46 -8.48
C GLY A 85 23.32 1.34 -8.43
N TYR A 86 22.28 1.45 -7.59
CA TYR A 86 21.20 0.47 -7.59
C TYR A 86 20.41 0.56 -8.90
N LYS A 87 20.36 -0.56 -9.62
CA LYS A 87 19.49 -0.73 -10.81
C LYS A 87 18.03 -0.95 -10.43
N MET A 88 17.76 -1.24 -9.16
CA MET A 88 16.44 -1.51 -8.63
C MET A 88 15.79 -0.21 -8.12
N PRO A 89 14.46 -0.09 -8.23
CA PRO A 89 13.71 1.04 -7.70
C PRO A 89 13.89 1.17 -6.18
N GLY A 90 13.72 2.40 -5.66
CA GLY A 90 13.77 2.68 -4.23
C GLY A 90 12.60 2.03 -3.48
N VAL A 91 12.72 1.89 -2.15
CA VAL A 91 11.74 1.18 -1.32
C VAL A 91 10.31 1.75 -1.42
N TRP A 92 10.17 3.07 -1.59
CA TRP A 92 8.88 3.73 -1.79
C TRP A 92 8.23 3.38 -3.13
N GLU A 93 9.04 3.34 -4.20
CA GLU A 93 8.57 2.97 -5.53
C GLU A 93 8.21 1.48 -5.60
N VAL A 94 9.00 0.62 -4.95
CA VAL A 94 8.67 -0.80 -4.77
C VAL A 94 7.31 -0.95 -4.06
N LEU A 95 7.08 -0.21 -2.97
CA LEU A 95 5.83 -0.28 -2.22
C LEU A 95 4.62 0.16 -3.07
N ALA A 96 4.76 1.25 -3.82
CA ALA A 96 3.72 1.69 -4.75
C ALA A 96 3.41 0.64 -5.84
N ASN A 97 4.44 0.01 -6.39
CA ASN A 97 4.30 -1.00 -7.43
C ASN A 97 3.65 -2.28 -6.91
N VAL A 98 4.00 -2.73 -5.70
CA VAL A 98 3.37 -3.90 -5.06
C VAL A 98 1.88 -3.65 -4.81
N ALA A 99 1.53 -2.47 -4.27
CA ALA A 99 0.15 -2.07 -4.05
C ALA A 99 -0.66 -2.05 -5.36
N GLN A 100 -0.10 -1.45 -6.42
CA GLN A 100 -0.74 -1.38 -7.73
C GLN A 100 -0.93 -2.77 -8.37
N ALA A 101 0.07 -3.65 -8.26
CA ALA A 101 0.00 -5.00 -8.82
C ALA A 101 -1.14 -5.82 -8.21
N HIS A 102 -1.40 -5.67 -6.91
CA HIS A 102 -2.49 -6.37 -6.23
C HIS A 102 -3.88 -5.91 -6.68
N VAL A 103 -4.03 -4.65 -7.11
CA VAL A 103 -5.27 -4.18 -7.73
C VAL A 103 -5.51 -4.91 -9.05
N GLY A 104 -4.47 -5.01 -9.90
CA GLY A 104 -4.59 -5.65 -11.22
C GLY A 104 -4.70 -7.19 -11.19
N SER A 105 -4.17 -7.85 -10.16
CA SER A 105 -4.25 -9.31 -10.02
C SER A 105 -5.62 -9.82 -9.58
N SER A 106 -6.42 -9.01 -8.88
CA SER A 106 -7.78 -9.40 -8.47
C SER A 106 -8.81 -9.31 -9.60
N ASP A 107 -8.59 -8.50 -10.62
CA ASP A 107 -9.44 -8.47 -11.83
C ASP A 107 -9.27 -9.75 -12.70
N ALA A 108 -8.17 -10.48 -12.51
CA ALA A 108 -7.83 -11.65 -13.32
C ALA A 108 -8.31 -13.00 -12.74
N VAL A 109 -8.79 -13.07 -11.49
CA VAL A 109 -9.10 -14.35 -10.83
C VAL A 109 -10.28 -14.20 -9.86
N TYR A 110 -11.51 -14.49 -10.34
CA TYR A 110 -12.53 -15.32 -9.68
C TYR A 110 -13.81 -15.45 -10.56
N PRO A 111 -13.90 -16.41 -11.49
CA PRO A 111 -15.19 -17.01 -11.83
C PRO A 111 -15.57 -17.96 -10.67
N VAL A 112 -16.34 -17.48 -9.70
CA VAL A 112 -16.98 -18.39 -8.75
C VAL A 112 -18.03 -19.16 -9.53
N ALA A 113 -17.77 -20.45 -9.75
CA ALA A 113 -18.64 -21.36 -10.46
C ALA A 113 -20.07 -21.29 -9.89
N ALA A 114 -21.00 -20.79 -10.72
CA ALA A 114 -22.42 -20.99 -10.51
C ALA A 114 -22.72 -22.49 -10.66
N LYS A 115 -22.65 -23.24 -9.55
CA LYS A 115 -23.29 -24.56 -9.48
C LYS A 115 -24.80 -24.32 -9.56
N GLN A 116 -25.35 -24.51 -10.75
CA GLN A 116 -26.77 -24.73 -10.94
C GLN A 116 -27.15 -26.01 -10.16
N HIS A 117 -27.75 -25.83 -8.98
CA HIS A 117 -28.65 -26.85 -8.45
C HIS A 117 -29.91 -26.81 -9.31
N LYS A 118 -30.00 -27.70 -10.30
CA LYS A 118 -31.29 -28.17 -10.80
C LYS A 118 -31.70 -29.35 -9.92
N GLU A 119 -32.53 -29.05 -8.93
CA GLU A 119 -33.58 -29.98 -8.52
C GLU A 119 -34.64 -29.99 -9.63
N VAL A 120 -34.88 -31.15 -10.24
CA VAL A 120 -36.12 -31.95 -10.24
C VAL A 120 -35.85 -33.17 -11.12
#